data_AF-A0A1G3XSP7-F1
#
_entry.id   AF-A0A1G3XSP7-F1
#
_cell.length_a   1.000
_cell.length_b   1.000
_cell.length_c   1.000
_cell.angle_alpha   90.00
_cell.angle_beta   90.00
_cell.angle_gamma   90.00
#
_symmetry.space_group_name_H-M   'P 1'
#
loop_
_entity.id
_entity.type
_entity.pdbx_description
1 polymer ?
#
loop_
_entity_poly.entity_id
_entity_poly.type
_entity_poly.pdbx_seq_one_letter_code
_entity_poly.pdbx_strand_id
1 'polypeptide(L)'
;GIPKPKNFDFEAPLVLDLIEAYYLTKEKKLSIRRSTDHKKVTQKQIEEICQSSYTDFKEKYLVYSQLRKKGYVVTPGIKFGCDFAIYEHGPGIDHAPYLVNVLK
;
A
#
# COMPACT_ATOMS: atom_id res chain seq x y z
N GLY A 1 1.51 -1.64 -14.24
CA GLY A 1 2.62 -2.18 -13.46
C GLY A 1 2.96 -3.57 -13.94
N ILE A 2 4.23 -3.96 -13.86
CA ILE A 2 4.68 -5.31 -14.20
C ILE A 2 4.57 -6.18 -12.94
N PRO A 3 3.79 -7.27 -12.95
CA PRO A 3 3.73 -8.19 -11.82
C PRO A 3 5.04 -8.98 -11.71
N LYS A 4 5.70 -8.92 -10.54
CA LYS A 4 6.97 -9.63 -10.25
C LYS A 4 8.07 -9.37 -11.31
N PRO A 5 8.57 -8.13 -11.43
CA PRO A 5 9.66 -7.84 -12.35
C PRO A 5 10.91 -8.65 -11.95
N LYS A 6 11.61 -9.21 -12.93
CA LYS A 6 12.85 -9.99 -12.70
C LYS A 6 14.05 -9.10 -12.38
N ASN A 7 14.04 -7.88 -12.92
CA ASN A 7 15.12 -6.91 -12.87
C ASN A 7 14.52 -5.52 -12.60
N PHE A 8 15.33 -4.54 -12.22
CA PHE A 8 14.87 -3.16 -12.00
C PHE A 8 14.73 -2.33 -13.29
N ASP A 9 15.30 -2.80 -14.40
CA ASP A 9 15.19 -2.16 -15.70
C ASP A 9 13.90 -2.59 -16.41
N PHE A 10 12.87 -1.76 -16.29
CA PHE A 10 11.66 -1.89 -17.09
C PHE A 10 10.98 -0.53 -17.28
N GLU A 11 10.41 -0.32 -18.46
CA GLU A 11 9.68 0.90 -18.79
C GLU A 11 8.17 0.65 -18.65
N ALA A 12 7.68 0.73 -17.42
CA ALA A 12 6.25 0.57 -17.13
C ALA A 12 5.84 1.41 -15.91
N PRO A 13 4.60 1.91 -15.88
CA PRO A 13 4.11 2.67 -14.73
C PRO A 13 4.03 1.78 -13.49
N LEU A 14 4.48 2.33 -12.36
CA LEU A 14 4.28 1.74 -11.04
C LEU A 14 2.81 1.88 -10.65
N VAL A 15 2.20 0.78 -10.22
CA VAL A 15 0.84 0.76 -9.68
C VAL A 15 0.97 0.62 -8.17
N LEU A 16 0.38 1.56 -7.45
CA LEU A 16 0.32 1.56 -5.99
C LEU A 16 -1.08 1.13 -5.58
N ASP A 17 -1.16 0.31 -4.54
CA ASP A 17 -2.41 0.08 -3.85
C ASP A 17 -2.86 1.36 -3.13
N LEU A 18 -4.17 1.50 -2.94
CA LEU A 18 -4.77 2.74 -2.47
C LEU A 18 -4.32 3.09 -1.05
N ILE A 19 -4.12 2.07 -0.19
CA ILE A 19 -3.53 2.22 1.15
C ILE A 19 -2.07 2.74 1.10
N GLU A 20 -1.29 2.31 0.11
CA GLU A 20 0.09 2.77 -0.09
C GLU A 20 0.11 4.22 -0.57
N ALA A 21 -0.76 4.55 -1.52
CA ALA A 21 -0.94 5.91 -2.03
C ALA A 21 -1.34 6.88 -0.90
N TYR A 22 -2.26 6.47 -0.02
CA TYR A 22 -2.65 7.25 1.16
C TYR A 22 -1.48 7.45 2.13
N TYR A 23 -0.74 6.37 2.44
CA TYR A 23 0.45 6.44 3.29
C TYR A 23 1.51 7.40 2.73
N LEU A 24 1.89 7.26 1.47
CA LEU A 24 2.91 8.10 0.85
C LEU A 24 2.46 9.56 0.72
N THR A 25 1.16 9.80 0.54
CA THR A 25 0.61 11.16 0.54
C THR A 25 0.72 11.80 1.93
N LYS A 26 0.42 11.05 3.01
CA LYS A 26 0.60 11.51 4.41
C LYS A 26 2.05 11.80 4.75
N GLU A 27 2.97 10.98 4.25
CA GLU A 27 4.42 11.17 4.40
C GLU A 27 4.98 12.25 3.46
N LYS A 28 4.13 12.94 2.69
CA LYS A 28 4.49 14.00 1.72
C LYS A 28 5.47 13.54 0.62
N LYS A 29 5.51 12.23 0.35
CA LYS A 29 6.33 11.60 -0.71
C LYS A 29 5.60 11.46 -2.04
N LEU A 30 4.28 11.58 -2.04
CA LEU A 30 3.44 11.43 -3.22
C LEU A 30 2.45 12.59 -3.33
N SER A 31 2.29 13.12 -4.55
CA SER A 31 1.24 14.08 -4.90
C SER A 31 0.33 13.45 -5.94
N ILE A 32 -0.97 13.40 -5.67
CA ILE A 32 -1.95 12.72 -6.52
C ILE A 32 -2.75 13.74 -7.30
N ARG A 33 -2.97 13.46 -8.58
CA ARG A 33 -3.84 14.25 -9.47
C ARG A 33 -4.81 13.30 -10.17
N ARG A 34 -6.04 13.76 -10.35
CA ARG A 34 -7.04 13.04 -11.15
C ARG A 34 -6.62 13.03 -12.61
N SER A 35 -6.83 11.90 -13.30
CA SER A 35 -6.59 11.81 -14.74
C SER A 35 -7.57 12.65 -15.56
N THR A 36 -8.80 12.83 -15.08
CA THR A 36 -9.88 13.48 -15.83
C THR A 36 -9.73 14.99 -15.99
N ASP A 37 -9.30 15.68 -14.92
CA ASP A 37 -9.27 17.15 -14.85
C ASP A 37 -7.95 17.69 -14.31
N HIS A 38 -6.95 16.82 -14.10
CA HIS A 38 -5.63 17.13 -13.54
C HIS A 38 -5.65 17.86 -12.19
N LYS A 39 -6.81 17.90 -11.51
CA LYS A 39 -6.94 18.52 -10.20
C LYS A 39 -6.22 17.70 -9.16
N LYS A 40 -5.56 18.40 -8.23
CA LYS A 40 -4.90 17.79 -7.08
C LYS A 40 -5.94 17.12 -6.20
N VAL A 41 -5.67 15.87 -5.83
CA VAL A 41 -6.44 15.14 -4.83
C VAL A 41 -5.89 15.56 -3.46
N THR A 42 -6.77 16.11 -2.62
CA THR A 42 -6.43 16.49 -1.25
C THR A 42 -6.34 15.25 -0.36
N GLN A 43 -5.65 15.39 0.78
CA GLN A 43 -5.52 14.31 1.76
C GLN A 43 -6.89 13.82 2.27
N LYS A 44 -7.85 14.73 2.45
CA LYS A 44 -9.21 14.39 2.86
C LYS A 44 -9.93 13.56 1.80
N GLN A 45 -9.80 13.94 0.53
CA GLN A 45 -10.43 13.21 -0.57
C GLN A 45 -9.89 11.79 -0.70
N ILE A 46 -8.57 11.58 -0.64
CA ILE A 46 -8.03 10.21 -0.70
C ILE A 46 -8.44 9.39 0.52
N GLU A 47 -8.54 10.00 1.71
CA GLU A 47 -9.04 9.32 2.91
C GLU A 47 -10.48 8.82 2.74
N GLU A 48 -11.36 9.66 2.19
CA GLU A 48 -12.75 9.30 1.87
C GLU A 48 -12.80 8.16 0.85
N ILE A 49 -12.00 8.23 -0.22
CA ILE A 49 -11.92 7.14 -1.22
C ILE A 49 -11.47 5.84 -0.54
N CYS A 50 -10.45 5.88 0.31
CA CYS A 50 -9.99 4.71 1.04
C CYS A 50 -11.06 4.12 1.96
N GLN A 51 -11.74 4.95 2.76
CA GLN A 51 -12.81 4.49 3.66
C GLN A 51 -13.99 3.89 2.90
N SER A 52 -14.30 4.39 1.70
CA SER A 52 -15.34 3.81 0.85
C SER A 52 -14.93 2.53 0.12
N SER A 53 -13.62 2.29 -0.05
CA SER A 53 -13.08 1.18 -0.86
C SER A 53 -12.63 -0.03 -0.04
N TYR A 54 -12.28 0.15 1.24
CA TYR A 54 -11.90 -0.95 2.13
C TYR A 54 -12.83 -1.09 3.33
N THR A 55 -13.21 -2.32 3.63
CA THR A 55 -13.76 -2.67 4.94
C THR A 55 -12.71 -2.49 6.02
N ASP A 56 -13.10 -1.86 7.14
CA ASP A 56 -12.25 -1.59 8.31
C ASP A 56 -10.93 -0.87 7.95
N PHE A 57 -11.02 0.09 7.04
CA PHE A 57 -9.86 0.83 6.53
C PHE A 57 -9.02 1.45 7.65
N LYS A 58 -9.65 2.00 8.68
CA LYS A 58 -8.94 2.76 9.74
C LYS A 58 -8.03 1.84 10.53
N GLU A 59 -8.54 0.68 10.92
CA GLU A 59 -7.84 -0.37 11.65
C GLU A 59 -6.70 -0.93 10.79
N LYS A 60 -6.99 -1.29 9.53
CA LYS A 60 -5.98 -1.79 8.58
C LYS A 60 -4.89 -0.77 8.31
N TYR A 61 -5.24 0.50 8.15
CA TYR A 61 -4.27 1.58 7.94
C TYR A 61 -3.41 1.84 9.17
N LEU A 62 -3.97 1.76 10.38
CA LEU A 62 -3.19 1.88 11.61
C LEU A 62 -2.10 0.81 11.65
N VAL A 63 -2.44 -0.46 11.41
CA VAL A 63 -1.49 -1.57 11.36
C VAL A 63 -0.46 -1.37 10.24
N TYR A 64 -0.94 -1.10 9.02
CA TYR A 64 -0.08 -0.86 7.86
C TYR A 64 0.96 0.25 8.14
N SER A 65 0.50 1.41 8.63
CA SER A 65 1.36 2.57 8.85
C SER A 65 2.39 2.33 9.96
N GLN A 66 2.02 1.61 11.03
CA GLN A 66 2.95 1.24 12.11
C GLN A 66 4.05 0.29 11.60
N LEU A 67 3.69 -0.73 10.83
CA LEU A 67 4.65 -1.67 10.26
C LEU A 67 5.59 -0.99 9.26
N ARG A 68 5.08 -0.10 8.40
CA ARG A 68 5.90 0.68 7.47
C ARG A 68 6.87 1.62 8.20
N LYS A 69 6.43 2.28 9.28
CA LYS A 69 7.30 3.14 10.11
C LYS A 69 8.41 2.35 10.81
N LYS A 70 8.16 1.08 11.15
CA LYS A 70 9.17 0.16 11.71
C LYS A 70 10.15 -0.40 10.67
N GLY A 71 9.99 -0.05 9.39
CA GLY A 71 10.92 -0.47 8.32
C GLY A 71 10.50 -1.73 7.56
N TYR A 72 9.36 -2.34 7.91
CA TYR A 72 8.89 -3.53 7.19
C TYR A 72 8.33 -3.21 5.80
N VAL A 73 8.46 -4.18 4.90
CA VAL A 73 7.76 -4.19 3.61
C VAL A 73 6.40 -4.87 3.82
N VAL A 74 5.33 -4.11 3.63
CA VAL A 74 3.95 -4.56 3.85
C VAL A 74 3.28 -4.70 2.49
N THR A 75 2.78 -5.90 2.18
CA THR A 75 2.12 -6.20 0.90
C THR A 75 0.73 -6.79 1.11
N PRO A 76 -0.18 -6.73 0.12
CA PRO A 76 -1.50 -7.35 0.23
C PRO A 76 -1.42 -8.86 0.49
N GLY A 77 -2.15 -9.32 1.49
CA GLY A 77 -2.18 -10.73 1.95
C GLY A 77 -3.17 -11.63 1.20
N ILE A 78 -3.85 -11.14 0.15
CA ILE A 78 -4.94 -11.87 -0.55
C ILE A 78 -4.53 -13.28 -1.03
N LYS A 79 -3.28 -13.47 -1.41
CA LYS A 79 -2.75 -14.78 -1.85
C LYS A 79 -2.68 -15.82 -0.73
N PHE A 80 -2.72 -15.37 0.51
CA PHE A 80 -2.58 -16.19 1.71
C PHE A 80 -3.83 -16.15 2.59
N GLY A 81 -4.93 -15.55 2.12
CA GLY A 81 -6.17 -15.42 2.89
C GLY A 81 -6.03 -14.52 4.12
N CYS A 82 -5.12 -13.54 4.08
CA CYS A 82 -4.92 -12.58 5.17
C CYS A 82 -4.94 -11.13 4.67
N ASP A 83 -4.93 -10.16 5.58
CA ASP A 83 -4.90 -8.74 5.21
C ASP A 83 -3.52 -8.34 4.65
N PHE A 84 -2.44 -8.72 5.33
CA PHE A 84 -1.08 -8.33 4.95
C PHE A 84 -0.09 -9.48 5.04
N ALA A 85 0.82 -9.54 4.06
CA ALA A 85 2.06 -10.30 4.12
C ALA A 85 3.24 -9.34 4.36
N ILE A 86 4.00 -9.59 5.43
CA ILE A 86 5.05 -8.71 5.93
C ILE A 86 6.42 -9.33 5.65
N TYR A 87 7.36 -8.50 5.19
CA TYR A 87 8.75 -8.87 4.92
C TYR A 87 9.72 -7.90 5.59
N GLU A 88 10.91 -8.40 5.93
CA GLU A 88 12.00 -7.58 6.45
C GLU A 88 12.70 -6.84 5.32
N HIS A 89 13.17 -7.57 4.29
CA HIS A 89 13.88 -6.98 3.14
C HIS A 89 12.99 -6.90 1.89
N GLY A 90 12.09 -7.86 1.71
CA GLY A 90 11.08 -7.82 0.65
C GLY A 90 10.86 -9.16 -0.06
N PRO A 91 9.82 -9.25 -0.91
CA PRO A 91 9.50 -10.45 -1.65
C PRO A 91 10.63 -10.84 -2.61
N GLY A 92 11.09 -12.10 -2.54
CA GLY A 92 12.17 -12.62 -3.39
C GLY A 92 13.58 -12.50 -2.80
N ILE A 93 13.73 -11.77 -1.68
CA ILE A 93 14.92 -11.80 -0.82
C ILE A 93 14.63 -12.71 0.38
N ASP A 94 13.51 -12.47 1.06
CA ASP A 94 13.05 -13.29 2.18
C ASP A 94 11.74 -14.03 1.85
N HIS A 95 11.51 -15.19 2.46
CA HIS A 95 10.17 -15.78 2.58
C HIS A 95 9.36 -14.91 3.52
N ALA A 96 8.09 -14.57 3.20
CA ALA A 96 7.25 -13.70 4.03
C ALA A 96 7.24 -14.19 5.49
N PRO A 97 7.98 -13.54 6.42
CA PRO A 97 8.09 -14.04 7.79
C PRO A 97 6.76 -13.99 8.56
N TYR A 98 5.85 -13.09 8.20
CA TYR A 98 4.61 -12.90 8.94
C TYR A 98 3.41 -12.70 8.02
N LEU A 99 2.32 -13.41 8.35
CA LEU A 99 0.97 -13.18 7.81
C LEU A 99 0.12 -12.53 8.91
N VAL A 100 -0.54 -11.42 8.58
CA VAL A 100 -1.26 -10.59 9.55
C VAL A 100 -2.72 -10.47 9.16
N ASN A 101 -3.60 -10.79 10.11
CA ASN A 101 -5.02 -10.46 10.06
C ASN A 101 -5.33 -9.36 11.06
N VAL A 102 -6.05 -8.34 10.61
CA VAL A 102 -6.48 -7.22 11.44
C VAL A 102 -7.89 -7.52 11.93
N LEU A 103 -8.04 -7.63 13.25
CA LEU A 103 -9.33 -7.84 13.91
C LEU A 103 -9.86 -6.51 14.43
N LYS A 104 -11.19 -6.42 14.51
CA LYS A 104 -11.93 -5.29 15.06
C LYS A 104 -12.24 -5.48 16.53
#